data_AF-A0A814BUF1-F1
#
_entry.id   AF-A0A814BUF1-F1
#
_cell.length_a   1.000
_cell.length_b   1.000
_cell.length_c   1.000
_cell.angle_alpha   90.00
_cell.angle_beta   90.00
_cell.angle_gamma   90.00
#
_symmetry.space_group_name_H-M   'P 1'
#
loop_
_entity.id
_entity.type
_entity.pdbx_description
1 polymer ?
#
loop_
_entity_poly.entity_id
_entity_poly.type
_entity_poly.pdbx_seq_one_letter_code
_entity_poly.pdbx_strand_id
1 'polypeptide(L)'
;MQSKLKAIEPTVVHEPSQVIDAFMRCNSGQAMDKTVVRLTNSNESLCLNSIHHNNLSEDNDIMFPPIVCHHGTILISGGFGGLGLTMSRWMIEKRGVKRIILMSRRTLAELEQTSNPQYDDWLRLKQTVNEYEAHVDVAQADVTNFDQVYDLIEKLSRTSYPVRGVIHSAVVAEDRTLAKMTQEYLAHVLAAKVRGAWILHQVTQLTHAPLHFFLMFSSIRNHLLEVASSGYNAGNQFLDALAHYRMAQENLPVLSVSLPAVSGAGMFHRQ
;
A
#
# COMPACT_ATOMS: atom_id res chain seq x y z
N MET A 1 -38.87 -6.26 32.14
CA MET A 1 -38.97 -6.00 30.69
C MET A 1 -37.55 -5.73 30.19
N GLN A 2 -36.85 -6.75 29.67
CA GLN A 2 -35.45 -6.61 29.25
C GLN A 2 -35.37 -5.85 27.93
N SER A 3 -34.96 -4.58 27.96
CA SER A 3 -34.64 -3.81 26.75
C SER A 3 -33.30 -4.29 26.19
N LYS A 4 -33.33 -5.27 25.28
CA LYS A 4 -32.15 -5.58 24.46
C LYS A 4 -32.00 -4.46 23.43
N LEU A 5 -31.02 -3.57 23.65
CA LEU A 5 -30.48 -2.72 22.59
C LEU A 5 -29.94 -3.64 21.50
N LYS A 6 -30.71 -3.85 20.43
CA LYS A 6 -30.20 -4.47 19.19
C LYS A 6 -29.19 -3.51 18.58
N ALA A 7 -28.08 -4.04 18.07
CA ALA A 7 -27.18 -3.25 17.23
C ALA A 7 -28.01 -2.70 16.06
N ILE A 8 -27.95 -1.39 15.85
CA ILE A 8 -28.56 -0.74 14.69
C ILE A 8 -27.79 -1.27 13.48
N GLU A 9 -28.45 -2.05 12.63
CA GLU A 9 -27.85 -2.46 11.36
C GLU A 9 -27.71 -1.23 10.46
N PRO A 10 -26.56 -1.05 9.81
CA PRO A 10 -26.36 0.08 8.91
C PRO A 10 -27.36 0.01 7.76
N THR A 11 -28.07 1.11 7.56
CA THR A 11 -29.09 1.31 6.52
C THR A 11 -28.47 1.28 5.13
N VAL A 12 -27.19 1.67 5.02
CA VAL A 12 -26.41 1.64 3.78
C VAL A 12 -25.05 1.05 4.07
N VAL A 13 -24.68 0.06 3.27
CA VAL A 13 -23.37 -0.57 3.28
C VAL A 13 -22.73 -0.38 1.92
N HIS A 14 -21.50 0.09 1.90
CA HIS A 14 -20.72 0.33 0.69
C HIS A 14 -19.68 -0.78 0.49
N GLU A 15 -19.44 -1.16 -0.76
CA GLU A 15 -18.30 -2.00 -1.13
C GLU A 15 -16.98 -1.22 -0.99
N PRO A 16 -15.81 -1.89 -0.88
CA PRO A 16 -14.52 -1.22 -0.74
C PRO A 16 -14.21 -0.26 -1.91
N SER A 17 -14.69 -0.61 -3.12
CA SER A 17 -14.59 0.23 -4.32
C SER A 17 -15.43 1.52 -4.24
N GLN A 18 -16.43 1.57 -3.35
CA GLN A 18 -17.36 2.69 -3.15
C GLN A 18 -17.01 3.54 -1.92
N VAL A 19 -15.78 3.44 -1.41
CA VAL A 19 -15.32 4.19 -0.22
C VAL A 19 -15.53 5.70 -0.34
N ILE A 20 -15.45 6.24 -1.57
CA ILE A 20 -15.66 7.66 -1.86
C ILE A 20 -17.12 8.03 -1.58
N ASP A 21 -18.06 7.23 -2.07
CA ASP A 21 -19.50 7.45 -1.89
C ASP A 21 -19.89 7.34 -0.41
N ALA A 22 -19.27 6.39 0.30
CA ALA A 22 -19.44 6.23 1.74
C ALA A 22 -19.02 7.52 2.49
N PHE A 23 -17.85 8.05 2.16
CA PHE A 23 -17.35 9.28 2.79
C PHE A 23 -18.20 10.50 2.44
N MET A 24 -18.64 10.64 1.18
CA MET A 24 -19.52 11.73 0.76
C MET A 24 -20.87 11.69 1.47
N ARG A 25 -21.46 10.50 1.66
CA ARG A 25 -22.68 10.31 2.44
C ARG A 25 -22.50 10.78 3.89
N CYS A 26 -21.38 10.41 4.53
CA CYS A 26 -21.04 10.88 5.87
C CYS A 26 -20.96 12.42 5.94
N ASN A 27 -20.27 13.03 4.97
CA ASN A 27 -20.03 14.48 4.96
C ASN A 27 -21.27 15.31 4.62
N SER A 28 -22.23 14.74 3.89
CA SER A 28 -23.47 15.44 3.47
C SER A 28 -24.45 15.75 4.62
N GLY A 29 -24.21 15.21 5.82
CA GLY A 29 -25.16 15.27 6.94
C GLY A 29 -26.44 14.45 6.72
N GLN A 30 -26.54 13.70 5.61
CA GLN A 30 -27.69 12.85 5.29
C GLN A 30 -27.60 11.46 5.94
N ALA A 31 -26.43 11.10 6.48
CA ALA A 31 -26.26 9.87 7.25
C ALA A 31 -26.87 10.04 8.65
N MET A 32 -28.09 9.52 8.83
CA MET A 32 -28.76 9.43 10.15
C MET A 32 -28.22 8.24 10.99
N ASP A 33 -27.27 7.46 10.45
CA ASP A 33 -26.70 6.24 11.04
C ASP A 33 -25.19 6.08 10.79
N LYS A 34 -24.61 4.93 11.14
CA LYS A 34 -23.22 4.59 10.84
C LYS A 34 -23.04 4.34 9.34
N THR A 35 -22.14 5.09 8.70
CA THR A 35 -21.62 4.75 7.37
C THR A 35 -20.67 3.57 7.49
N VAL A 36 -20.97 2.46 6.81
CA VAL A 36 -20.15 1.24 6.84
C VAL A 36 -19.63 0.92 5.45
N VAL A 37 -18.31 0.74 5.34
CA VAL A 37 -17.66 0.10 4.19
C VAL A 37 -17.42 -1.35 4.59
N ARG A 38 -18.08 -2.28 3.90
CA ARG A 38 -17.98 -3.71 4.20
C ARG A 38 -16.79 -4.29 3.47
N LEU A 39 -15.84 -4.79 4.25
CA LEU A 39 -14.70 -5.55 3.73
C LEU A 39 -15.02 -7.05 3.64
N THR A 40 -15.93 -7.56 4.48
CA THR A 40 -16.27 -9.00 4.60
C THR A 40 -17.78 -9.28 4.51
N ASN A 41 -18.16 -10.43 3.97
CA ASN A 41 -19.57 -10.85 3.92
C ASN A 41 -20.14 -11.31 5.28
N SER A 42 -19.29 -11.55 6.29
CA SER A 42 -19.70 -11.97 7.64
C SER A 42 -18.97 -11.18 8.74
N ASN A 43 -19.65 -11.02 9.88
CA ASN A 43 -19.09 -10.45 11.11
C ASN A 43 -18.51 -11.51 12.07
N GLU A 44 -18.56 -12.79 11.69
CA GLU A 44 -18.29 -13.91 12.61
C GLU A 44 -16.80 -14.22 12.80
N SER A 45 -15.90 -13.50 12.15
CA SER A 45 -14.49 -13.91 12.06
C SER A 45 -13.49 -12.76 12.13
N LEU A 46 -13.74 -11.69 12.91
CA LEU A 46 -12.62 -10.89 13.40
C LEU A 46 -12.02 -11.60 14.61
N CYS A 47 -11.30 -12.69 14.35
CA CYS A 47 -10.34 -13.19 15.33
C CYS A 47 -9.30 -12.10 15.50
N LEU A 48 -9.41 -11.33 16.58
CA LEU A 48 -8.31 -10.59 17.17
C LEU A 48 -7.33 -11.63 17.74
N ASN A 49 -6.77 -12.48 16.86
CA ASN A 49 -5.60 -13.25 17.23
C ASN A 49 -4.50 -12.21 17.35
N SER A 50 -4.10 -12.02 18.61
CA SER A 50 -3.01 -11.20 19.09
C SER A 50 -1.99 -10.87 18.00
N ILE A 51 -1.61 -9.58 17.91
CA ILE A 51 -0.31 -9.18 17.37
C ILE A 51 0.67 -10.26 17.82
N HIS A 52 1.29 -10.98 16.88
CA HIS A 52 2.38 -11.86 17.23
C HIS A 52 3.48 -10.96 17.81
N HIS A 53 3.46 -10.77 19.12
CA HIS A 53 4.66 -10.52 19.88
C HIS A 53 5.48 -11.78 19.66
N ASN A 54 6.29 -11.75 18.60
CA ASN A 54 7.46 -12.60 18.55
C ASN A 54 8.14 -12.34 19.90
N ASN A 55 8.30 -13.39 20.72
CA ASN A 55 9.01 -13.36 21.99
C ASN A 55 10.48 -12.98 21.71
N LEU A 56 10.72 -11.71 21.44
CA LEU A 56 12.02 -11.15 21.14
C LEU A 56 12.62 -10.76 22.48
N SER A 57 13.52 -11.61 22.97
CA SER A 57 14.43 -11.27 24.05
C SER A 57 15.22 -10.01 23.66
N GLU A 58 15.37 -9.07 24.59
CA GLU A 58 15.95 -7.73 24.37
C GLU A 58 17.40 -7.72 23.82
N ASP A 59 18.09 -8.87 23.80
CA ASP A 59 19.54 -8.98 23.54
C ASP A 59 19.95 -9.75 22.26
N ASN A 60 19.05 -10.06 21.33
CA ASN A 60 19.46 -10.68 20.06
C ASN A 60 19.35 -9.67 18.92
N ASP A 61 20.46 -9.44 18.21
CA ASP A 61 20.45 -8.90 16.86
C ASP A 61 19.44 -9.73 16.04
N ILE A 62 18.24 -9.19 15.83
CA ILE A 62 17.17 -9.85 15.10
C ILE A 62 17.60 -9.86 13.64
N MET A 63 18.38 -10.86 13.28
CA MET A 63 18.70 -11.16 11.91
C MET A 63 17.46 -11.80 11.31
N PHE A 64 16.55 -10.97 10.79
CA PHE A 64 15.49 -11.47 9.92
C PHE A 64 16.19 -12.28 8.82
N PRO A 65 15.94 -13.60 8.69
CA PRO A 65 16.58 -14.38 7.64
C PRO A 65 16.36 -13.64 6.32
N PRO A 66 17.39 -13.43 5.49
CA PRO A 66 17.25 -12.65 4.26
C PRO A 66 16.04 -13.19 3.51
N ILE A 67 15.19 -12.29 3.00
CA ILE A 67 14.15 -12.72 2.06
C ILE A 67 14.92 -13.03 0.79
N VAL A 68 15.48 -14.24 0.75
CA VAL A 68 16.30 -14.72 -0.34
C VAL A 68 15.35 -15.05 -1.48
N CYS A 69 14.95 -14.01 -2.18
CA CYS A 69 14.16 -14.09 -3.38
C CYS A 69 15.06 -14.39 -4.58
N HIS A 70 16.00 -15.35 -4.45
CA HIS A 70 16.88 -15.73 -5.58
C HIS A 70 16.07 -16.23 -6.79
N HIS A 71 14.84 -16.71 -6.57
CA HIS A 71 13.93 -17.22 -7.59
C HIS A 71 12.59 -16.45 -7.63
N GLY A 72 12.65 -15.12 -7.59
CA GLY A 72 11.46 -14.32 -7.77
C GLY A 72 11.71 -12.83 -7.90
N THR A 73 10.61 -12.10 -8.03
CA THR A 73 10.59 -10.67 -8.28
C THR A 73 9.89 -9.94 -7.14
N ILE A 74 10.46 -8.82 -6.68
CA ILE A 74 9.73 -7.87 -5.82
C ILE A 74 9.08 -6.81 -6.71
N LEU A 75 7.75 -6.69 -6.64
CA LEU A 75 6.99 -5.66 -7.32
C LEU A 75 6.79 -4.46 -6.39
N ILE A 76 7.20 -3.27 -6.81
CA ILE A 76 7.09 -2.04 -6.03
C ILE A 76 6.23 -1.03 -6.78
N SER A 77 5.02 -0.76 -6.28
CA SER A 77 4.18 0.32 -6.81
C SER A 77 4.58 1.67 -6.23
N GLY A 78 4.46 2.73 -7.04
CA GLY A 78 5.06 4.02 -6.71
C GLY A 78 6.59 3.97 -6.84
N GLY A 79 7.10 3.21 -7.81
CA GLY A 79 8.52 2.82 -7.88
C GLY A 79 9.52 3.97 -7.95
N PHE A 80 9.17 5.09 -8.61
CA PHE A 80 9.98 6.32 -8.62
C PHE A 80 9.72 7.27 -7.43
N GLY A 81 8.80 6.89 -6.54
CA GLY A 81 8.63 7.56 -5.24
C GLY A 81 9.84 7.32 -4.36
N GLY A 82 10.08 8.21 -3.40
CA GLY A 82 11.28 8.11 -2.55
C GLY A 82 11.31 6.85 -1.71
N LEU A 83 10.18 6.50 -1.09
CA LEU A 83 10.05 5.20 -0.42
C LEU A 83 10.29 4.04 -1.38
N GLY A 84 9.78 4.09 -2.60
CA GLY A 84 10.00 3.04 -3.61
C GLY A 84 11.49 2.85 -3.94
N LEU A 85 12.19 3.93 -4.27
CA LEU A 85 13.62 3.92 -4.60
C LEU A 85 14.49 3.52 -3.40
N THR A 86 14.22 4.08 -2.22
CA THR A 86 14.94 3.75 -0.98
C THR A 86 14.75 2.30 -0.58
N MET A 87 13.51 1.79 -0.64
CA MET A 87 13.24 0.37 -0.35
C MET A 87 13.93 -0.54 -1.36
N SER A 88 13.98 -0.16 -2.63
CA SER A 88 14.68 -0.92 -3.67
C SER A 88 16.16 -1.06 -3.35
N ARG A 89 16.81 0.07 -3.03
CA ARG A 89 18.22 0.09 -2.64
C ARG A 89 18.47 -0.78 -1.41
N TRP A 90 17.68 -0.58 -0.35
CA TRP A 90 17.83 -1.34 0.89
C TRP A 90 17.62 -2.84 0.68
N MET A 91 16.63 -3.23 -0.13
CA MET A 91 16.37 -4.64 -0.45
C MET A 91 17.54 -5.28 -1.20
N ILE A 92 18.18 -4.56 -2.12
CA ILE A 92 19.36 -5.05 -2.83
C ILE A 92 20.56 -5.12 -1.88
N GLU A 93 20.91 -3.99 -1.24
CA GLU A 93 22.13 -3.85 -0.43
C GLU A 93 22.12 -4.71 0.84
N LYS A 94 20.97 -4.78 1.53
CA LYS A 94 20.87 -5.38 2.87
C LYS A 94 20.17 -6.73 2.87
N ARG A 95 19.35 -7.03 1.86
CA ARG A 95 18.57 -8.28 1.79
C ARG A 95 18.99 -9.18 0.63
N GLY A 96 19.90 -8.75 -0.23
CA GLY A 96 20.44 -9.55 -1.34
C GLY A 96 19.41 -9.82 -2.45
N VAL A 97 18.39 -8.96 -2.58
CA VAL A 97 17.38 -9.09 -3.63
C VAL A 97 18.02 -8.84 -4.99
N LYS A 98 17.76 -9.72 -5.95
CA LYS A 98 18.35 -9.67 -7.29
C LYS A 98 17.40 -9.17 -8.38
N ARG A 99 16.09 -9.15 -8.15
CA ARG A 99 15.11 -8.73 -9.16
C ARG A 99 14.01 -7.88 -8.55
N ILE A 100 13.87 -6.66 -9.06
CA ILE A 100 12.84 -5.71 -8.65
C ILE A 100 12.16 -5.15 -9.90
N ILE A 101 10.84 -5.03 -9.85
CA ILE A 101 10.06 -4.28 -10.84
C ILE A 101 9.53 -3.02 -10.17
N LEU A 102 9.94 -1.86 -10.68
CA LEU A 102 9.40 -0.56 -10.30
C LEU A 102 8.18 -0.27 -11.15
N MET A 103 6.99 -0.36 -10.55
CA MET A 103 5.74 0.03 -11.20
C MET A 103 5.45 1.51 -10.97
N SER A 104 5.32 2.26 -12.05
CA SER A 104 5.10 3.71 -12.03
C SER A 104 4.23 4.14 -13.21
N ARG A 105 3.43 5.19 -13.01
CA ARG A 105 2.69 5.88 -14.09
C ARG A 105 3.64 6.64 -15.02
N ARG A 106 4.67 7.26 -14.43
CA ARG A 106 5.73 7.97 -15.15
C ARG A 106 6.71 6.98 -15.74
N THR A 107 7.14 7.25 -16.96
CA THR A 107 8.25 6.62 -17.65
C THR A 107 9.60 7.11 -17.09
N LEU A 108 10.66 6.38 -17.44
CA LEU A 108 12.02 6.81 -17.10
C LEU A 108 12.41 8.11 -17.84
N ALA A 109 11.98 8.29 -19.10
CA ALA A 109 12.24 9.50 -19.86
C ALA A 109 11.60 10.74 -19.21
N GLU A 110 10.38 10.60 -18.67
CA GLU A 110 9.73 11.67 -17.91
C GLU A 110 10.43 11.96 -16.59
N LEU A 111 10.98 10.93 -15.92
CA LEU A 111 11.78 11.10 -14.71
C LEU A 111 13.07 11.87 -15.00
N GLU A 112 13.76 11.54 -16.08
CA GLU A 112 15.00 12.18 -16.54
C GLU A 112 14.81 13.68 -16.85
N GLN A 113 13.64 14.05 -17.38
CA GLN A 113 13.30 15.43 -17.69
C GLN A 113 12.96 16.27 -16.45
N THR A 114 12.56 15.63 -15.35
CA THR A 114 12.34 16.34 -14.08
C THR A 114 13.68 16.59 -13.40
N SER A 115 14.15 17.84 -13.39
CA SER A 115 15.25 18.29 -12.51
C SER A 115 14.82 18.21 -11.04
N ASN A 116 14.68 17.00 -10.52
CA ASN A 116 14.07 16.70 -9.23
C ASN A 116 14.95 15.68 -8.49
N PRO A 117 15.06 15.76 -7.14
CA PRO A 117 15.77 14.79 -6.31
C PRO A 117 15.49 13.30 -6.62
N GLN A 118 14.34 12.99 -7.21
CA GLN A 118 13.98 11.64 -7.62
C GLN A 118 14.88 11.05 -8.71
N TYR A 119 15.40 11.88 -9.63
CA TYR A 119 16.33 11.40 -10.65
C TYR A 119 17.68 11.04 -10.01
N ASP A 120 18.16 11.85 -9.06
CA ASP A 120 19.37 11.54 -8.28
C ASP A 120 19.22 10.24 -7.47
N ASP A 121 18.07 10.04 -6.83
CA ASP A 121 17.76 8.79 -6.12
C ASP A 121 17.73 7.58 -7.07
N TRP A 122 17.23 7.75 -8.29
CA TRP A 122 17.28 6.74 -9.34
C TRP A 122 18.72 6.44 -9.78
N LEU A 123 19.57 7.46 -9.96
CA LEU A 123 20.99 7.28 -10.28
C LEU A 123 21.71 6.49 -9.17
N ARG A 124 21.44 6.80 -7.90
CA ARG A 124 21.95 6.03 -6.75
C ARG A 124 21.48 4.58 -6.79
N LEU A 125 20.21 4.33 -7.12
CA LEU A 125 19.70 2.96 -7.28
C LEU A 125 20.43 2.24 -8.42
N LYS A 126 20.68 2.88 -9.57
CA LYS A 126 21.46 2.27 -10.66
C LYS A 126 22.87 1.87 -10.22
N GLN A 127 23.53 2.70 -9.42
CA GLN A 127 24.84 2.36 -8.85
C GLN A 127 24.74 1.11 -7.96
N THR A 128 23.80 1.07 -7.02
CA THR A 128 23.51 -0.11 -6.19
C THR A 128 23.24 -1.36 -7.04
N VAL A 129 22.48 -1.22 -8.12
CA VAL A 129 22.16 -2.33 -9.03
C VAL A 129 23.42 -2.92 -9.66
N ASN A 130 24.34 -2.08 -10.12
CA ASN A 130 25.60 -2.52 -10.71
C ASN A 130 26.53 -3.15 -9.67
N GLU A 131 26.68 -2.53 -8.51
CA GLU A 131 27.55 -3.01 -7.42
C GLU A 131 27.15 -4.39 -6.90
N TYR A 132 25.85 -4.67 -6.86
CA TYR A 132 25.31 -5.92 -6.30
C TYR A 132 24.80 -6.89 -7.38
N GLU A 133 25.10 -6.64 -8.66
CA GLU A 133 24.67 -7.48 -9.79
C GLU A 133 23.18 -7.84 -9.72
N ALA A 134 22.34 -6.83 -9.48
CA ALA A 134 20.89 -6.96 -9.45
C ALA A 134 20.27 -6.56 -10.80
N HIS A 135 18.97 -6.75 -10.92
CA HIS A 135 18.16 -6.31 -12.05
C HIS A 135 16.97 -5.49 -11.54
N VAL A 136 16.85 -4.27 -12.02
CA VAL A 136 15.73 -3.38 -11.74
C VAL A 136 15.14 -2.94 -13.07
N ASP A 137 13.94 -3.42 -13.38
CA ASP A 137 13.19 -2.96 -14.55
C ASP A 137 12.04 -2.05 -14.13
N VAL A 138 11.65 -1.16 -15.04
CA VAL A 138 10.52 -0.25 -14.84
C VAL A 138 9.33 -0.77 -15.65
N ALA A 139 8.21 -0.99 -14.98
CA ALA A 139 6.94 -1.28 -15.62
C ALA A 139 6.09 -0.01 -15.60
N GLN A 140 5.79 0.55 -16.78
CA GLN A 140 4.84 1.64 -16.88
C GLN A 140 3.42 1.09 -16.71
N ALA A 141 2.86 1.27 -15.52
CA ALA A 141 1.49 0.85 -15.21
C ALA A 141 0.92 1.71 -14.08
N ASP A 142 -0.39 1.94 -14.14
CA ASP A 142 -1.15 2.55 -13.07
C ASP A 142 -1.68 1.45 -12.12
N VAL A 143 -1.26 1.51 -10.85
CA VAL A 143 -1.71 0.56 -9.82
C VAL A 143 -3.23 0.57 -9.62
N THR A 144 -3.91 1.63 -10.04
CA THR A 144 -5.36 1.80 -9.94
C THR A 144 -6.13 1.23 -11.14
N ASN A 145 -5.41 0.78 -12.17
CA ASN A 145 -5.95 0.08 -13.33
C ASN A 145 -5.80 -1.43 -13.14
N PHE A 146 -6.93 -2.14 -13.09
CA PHE A 146 -6.95 -3.57 -12.82
C PHE A 146 -6.22 -4.38 -13.91
N ASP A 147 -6.55 -4.13 -15.18
CA ASP A 147 -6.02 -4.89 -16.32
C ASP A 147 -4.50 -4.73 -16.43
N GLN A 148 -3.98 -3.50 -16.26
CA GLN A 148 -2.53 -3.26 -16.31
C GLN A 148 -1.77 -4.00 -15.20
N VAL A 149 -2.33 -4.04 -13.98
CA VAL A 149 -1.71 -4.76 -12.86
C VAL A 149 -1.83 -6.27 -13.07
N TYR A 150 -2.98 -6.73 -13.54
CA TYR A 150 -3.22 -8.14 -13.85
C TYR A 150 -2.25 -8.64 -14.91
N ASP A 151 -2.18 -7.97 -16.07
CA ASP A 151 -1.30 -8.34 -17.17
C ASP A 151 0.17 -8.36 -16.76
N LEU A 152 0.60 -7.41 -15.94
CA LEU A 152 1.97 -7.36 -15.42
C LEU A 152 2.28 -8.57 -14.54
N ILE A 153 1.42 -8.87 -13.55
CA ILE A 153 1.65 -9.97 -12.61
C ILE A 153 1.50 -11.32 -13.33
N GLU A 154 0.53 -11.45 -14.22
CA GLU A 154 0.30 -12.64 -15.03
C GLU A 154 1.49 -12.93 -15.95
N LYS A 155 2.02 -11.90 -16.63
CA LYS A 155 3.24 -12.04 -17.44
C LYS A 155 4.42 -12.52 -16.60
N LEU A 156 4.62 -11.97 -15.40
CA LEU A 156 5.69 -12.39 -14.49
C LEU A 156 5.50 -13.82 -13.98
N SER A 157 4.25 -14.25 -13.75
CA SER A 157 3.93 -15.61 -13.30
C SER A 157 4.36 -16.69 -14.29
N ARG A 158 4.44 -16.36 -15.58
CA ARG A 158 4.88 -17.25 -16.67
C ARG A 158 6.41 -17.32 -16.82
N THR A 159 7.16 -16.53 -16.06
CA THR A 159 8.62 -16.53 -16.08
C THR A 159 9.19 -17.39 -14.95
N SER A 160 10.49 -17.69 -15.01
CA SER A 160 11.21 -18.34 -13.89
C SER A 160 11.32 -17.45 -12.63
N TYR A 161 10.85 -16.20 -12.67
CA TYR A 161 10.95 -15.22 -11.59
C TYR A 161 9.58 -14.61 -11.27
N PRO A 162 8.62 -15.40 -10.77
CA PRO A 162 7.28 -14.91 -10.42
C PRO A 162 7.36 -13.85 -9.31
N VAL A 163 6.28 -13.10 -9.11
CA VAL A 163 6.19 -12.14 -8.01
C VAL A 163 6.18 -12.90 -6.68
N ARG A 164 7.16 -12.58 -5.82
CA ARG A 164 7.32 -13.15 -4.47
C ARG A 164 7.16 -12.10 -3.36
N GLY A 165 7.14 -10.82 -3.71
CA GLY A 165 6.99 -9.74 -2.77
C GLY A 165 6.29 -8.56 -3.41
N VAL A 166 5.42 -7.91 -2.65
CA VAL A 166 4.78 -6.66 -3.07
C VAL A 166 5.12 -5.57 -2.05
N ILE A 167 5.53 -4.39 -2.54
CA ILE A 167 5.64 -3.18 -1.74
C ILE A 167 4.73 -2.11 -2.35
N HIS A 168 3.73 -1.69 -1.60
CA HIS A 168 2.84 -0.61 -1.96
C HIS A 168 3.29 0.71 -1.36
N SER A 169 3.97 1.52 -2.17
CA SER A 169 4.48 2.85 -1.80
C SER A 169 3.84 4.00 -2.61
N ALA A 170 2.88 3.68 -3.47
CA ALA A 170 2.18 4.68 -4.27
C ALA A 170 1.34 5.58 -3.36
N VAL A 171 1.49 6.89 -3.53
CA VAL A 171 0.73 7.90 -2.81
C VAL A 171 0.47 9.08 -3.72
N VAL A 172 -0.71 9.66 -3.57
CA VAL A 172 -1.05 10.97 -4.08
C VAL A 172 -1.38 11.79 -2.85
N ALA A 173 -0.67 12.89 -2.66
CA ALA A 173 -0.90 13.78 -1.54
C ALA A 173 -1.17 15.18 -2.04
N GLU A 174 -2.36 15.63 -1.74
CA GLU A 174 -2.83 16.99 -1.95
C GLU A 174 -3.66 17.29 -0.71
N ASP A 175 -3.33 18.32 0.05
CA ASP A 175 -4.09 18.66 1.26
C ASP A 175 -5.27 19.56 0.90
N ARG A 176 -6.46 19.24 1.44
CA ARG A 176 -7.63 20.10 1.36
C ARG A 176 -8.42 20.06 2.67
N THR A 177 -8.90 21.22 3.07
CA THR A 177 -9.83 21.33 4.21
C THR A 177 -11.14 20.61 3.91
N LEU A 178 -11.81 20.13 4.96
CA LEU A 178 -13.10 19.43 4.83
C LEU A 178 -14.15 20.26 4.08
N ALA A 179 -14.16 21.58 4.29
CA ALA A 179 -15.09 22.50 3.62
C ALA A 179 -14.89 22.61 2.10
N LYS A 180 -13.71 22.25 1.58
CA LYS A 180 -13.36 22.28 0.16
C LYS A 180 -13.26 20.88 -0.44
N MET A 181 -13.75 19.87 0.27
CA MET A 181 -13.67 18.47 -0.14
C MET A 181 -14.73 18.18 -1.20
N THR A 182 -14.29 17.72 -2.37
CA THR A 182 -15.19 17.24 -3.43
C THR A 182 -15.00 15.74 -3.64
N GLN A 183 -15.98 15.11 -4.30
CA GLN A 183 -15.92 13.68 -4.63
C GLN A 183 -14.72 13.36 -5.52
N GLU A 184 -14.40 14.24 -6.48
CA GLU A 184 -13.29 14.10 -7.41
C GLU A 184 -11.95 14.19 -6.69
N TYR A 185 -11.82 15.14 -5.76
CA TYR A 185 -10.61 15.26 -4.93
C TYR A 185 -10.42 14.01 -4.07
N LEU A 186 -11.48 13.53 -3.41
CA LEU A 186 -11.39 12.35 -2.56
C LEU A 186 -11.05 11.11 -3.40
N ALA A 187 -11.68 10.96 -4.56
CA ALA A 187 -11.35 9.92 -5.52
C ALA A 187 -9.89 9.98 -5.92
N HIS A 188 -9.36 11.17 -6.18
CA HIS A 188 -7.96 11.39 -6.55
C HIS A 188 -6.97 10.97 -5.45
N VAL A 189 -7.15 11.45 -4.21
CA VAL A 189 -6.21 11.17 -3.11
C VAL A 189 -6.32 9.74 -2.57
N LEU A 190 -7.51 9.14 -2.61
CA LEU A 190 -7.73 7.76 -2.20
C LEU A 190 -7.33 6.76 -3.28
N ALA A 191 -7.26 7.15 -4.56
CA ALA A 191 -7.06 6.22 -5.67
C ALA A 191 -5.85 5.30 -5.44
N ALA A 192 -4.68 5.87 -5.13
CA ALA A 192 -3.47 5.08 -4.97
C ALA A 192 -3.55 4.12 -3.77
N LYS A 193 -3.89 4.63 -2.58
CA LYS A 193 -3.85 3.85 -1.32
C LYS A 193 -5.03 2.89 -1.17
N VAL A 194 -6.21 3.26 -1.64
CA VAL A 194 -7.41 2.43 -1.51
C VAL A 194 -7.53 1.51 -2.71
N ARG A 195 -7.87 2.09 -3.87
CA ARG A 195 -8.12 1.31 -5.09
C ARG A 195 -6.87 0.55 -5.54
N GLY A 196 -5.70 1.17 -5.48
CA GLY A 196 -4.45 0.52 -5.85
C GLY A 196 -4.07 -0.67 -4.96
N ALA A 197 -4.16 -0.52 -3.64
CA ALA A 197 -3.89 -1.62 -2.72
C ALA A 197 -4.90 -2.76 -2.84
N TRP A 198 -6.19 -2.42 -3.06
CA TRP A 198 -7.24 -3.40 -3.30
C TRP A 198 -7.00 -4.21 -4.58
N ILE A 199 -6.66 -3.53 -5.69
CA ILE A 199 -6.33 -4.21 -6.96
C ILE A 199 -5.13 -5.13 -6.79
N LEU A 200 -4.05 -4.67 -6.14
CA LEU A 200 -2.90 -5.53 -5.85
C LEU A 200 -3.31 -6.76 -5.02
N HIS A 201 -4.18 -6.59 -4.04
CA HIS A 201 -4.71 -7.70 -3.26
C HIS A 201 -5.52 -8.69 -4.11
N GLN A 202 -6.44 -8.21 -4.96
CA GLN A 202 -7.25 -9.07 -5.82
C GLN A 202 -6.40 -9.80 -6.86
N VAL A 203 -5.54 -9.08 -7.58
CA VAL A 203 -4.72 -9.66 -8.65
C VAL A 203 -3.77 -10.71 -8.09
N THR A 204 -3.11 -10.44 -6.96
CA THR A 204 -2.18 -11.43 -6.37
C THR A 204 -2.87 -12.73 -5.98
N GLN A 205 -4.15 -12.69 -5.62
CA GLN A 205 -4.95 -13.90 -5.38
C GLN A 205 -5.39 -14.58 -6.68
N LEU A 206 -5.90 -13.82 -7.64
CA LEU A 206 -6.37 -14.34 -8.94
C LEU A 206 -5.25 -15.02 -9.73
N THR A 207 -4.03 -14.50 -9.66
CA THR A 207 -2.85 -15.09 -10.31
C THR A 207 -2.15 -16.13 -9.44
N HIS A 208 -2.68 -16.43 -8.25
CA HIS A 208 -2.06 -17.32 -7.25
C HIS A 208 -0.58 -16.98 -6.99
N ALA A 209 -0.26 -15.69 -6.86
CA ALA A 209 1.11 -15.24 -6.67
C ALA A 209 1.67 -15.81 -5.34
N PRO A 210 2.80 -16.54 -5.37
CA PRO A 210 3.31 -17.23 -4.18
C PRO A 210 4.15 -16.28 -3.31
N LEU A 211 3.48 -15.26 -2.77
CA LEU A 211 4.10 -14.18 -2.01
C LEU A 211 4.70 -14.66 -0.69
N HIS A 212 5.90 -14.17 -0.38
CA HIS A 212 6.50 -14.25 0.94
C HIS A 212 6.07 -13.05 1.82
N PHE A 213 5.81 -11.89 1.21
CA PHE A 213 5.38 -10.69 1.93
C PHE A 213 4.53 -9.76 1.05
N PHE A 214 3.67 -8.97 1.71
CA PHE A 214 2.91 -7.88 1.10
C PHE A 214 2.99 -6.66 2.02
N LEU A 215 3.83 -5.69 1.69
CA LEU A 215 4.11 -4.52 2.52
C LEU A 215 3.33 -3.30 2.01
N MET A 216 2.68 -2.57 2.90
CA MET A 216 1.98 -1.32 2.61
C MET A 216 2.47 -0.21 3.54
N PHE A 217 2.66 0.99 3.01
CA PHE A 217 3.02 2.16 3.82
C PHE A 217 1.79 3.01 4.17
N SER A 218 1.38 2.91 5.43
CA SER A 218 0.43 3.79 6.11
C SER A 218 1.17 4.97 6.76
N SER A 219 0.52 5.76 7.61
CA SER A 219 1.15 6.86 8.35
C SER A 219 0.61 6.99 9.76
N ILE A 220 1.49 7.36 10.71
CA ILE A 220 1.11 7.69 12.08
C ILE A 220 0.19 8.92 12.15
N ARG A 221 0.15 9.75 11.10
CA ARG A 221 -0.75 10.92 11.02
C ARG A 221 -2.23 10.55 11.17
N ASN A 222 -2.59 9.27 10.97
CA ASN A 222 -3.93 8.76 11.30
C ASN A 222 -4.32 8.93 12.76
N HIS A 223 -3.33 8.96 13.66
CA HIS A 223 -3.53 9.02 15.11
C HIS A 223 -3.38 10.44 15.65
N LEU A 224 -2.91 11.39 14.81
CA LEU A 224 -2.73 12.79 15.17
C LEU A 224 -3.90 13.59 14.57
N LEU A 225 -4.53 14.45 15.38
CA LEU A 225 -5.69 15.25 14.99
C LEU A 225 -5.29 16.41 14.04
N GLU A 226 -4.91 16.06 12.81
CA GLU A 226 -4.63 17.02 11.75
C GLU A 226 -5.90 17.21 10.89
N VAL A 227 -6.58 18.34 11.09
CA VAL A 227 -7.91 18.65 10.51
C VAL A 227 -7.88 18.82 8.98
N ALA A 228 -6.70 18.98 8.37
CA ALA A 228 -6.52 19.31 6.95
C ALA A 228 -6.20 18.11 6.03
N SER A 229 -6.01 16.90 6.56
CA SER A 229 -5.54 15.74 5.78
C SER A 229 -6.51 14.54 5.83
N SER A 230 -7.82 14.81 5.88
CA SER A 230 -8.85 13.77 6.05
C SER A 230 -8.81 12.68 4.98
N GLY A 231 -8.59 13.03 3.71
CA GLY A 231 -8.45 12.06 2.61
C GLY A 231 -7.19 11.19 2.74
N TYR A 232 -6.06 11.78 3.12
CA TYR A 232 -4.82 11.05 3.38
C TYR A 232 -4.99 10.06 4.54
N ASN A 233 -5.60 10.49 5.64
CA ASN A 233 -5.89 9.67 6.81
C ASN A 233 -6.84 8.52 6.48
N ALA A 234 -7.92 8.78 5.72
CA ALA A 234 -8.84 7.75 5.26
C ALA A 234 -8.14 6.67 4.40
N GLY A 235 -7.26 7.09 3.48
CA GLY A 235 -6.49 6.16 2.65
C GLY A 235 -5.55 5.28 3.46
N ASN A 236 -4.87 5.84 4.47
CA ASN A 236 -4.01 5.08 5.37
C ASN A 236 -4.79 4.12 6.27
N GLN A 237 -5.92 4.56 6.86
CA GLN A 237 -6.76 3.69 7.68
C GLN A 237 -7.31 2.51 6.86
N PHE A 238 -7.62 2.74 5.58
CA PHE A 238 -7.98 1.64 4.68
C PHE A 238 -6.84 0.62 4.53
N LEU A 239 -5.58 1.06 4.37
CA LEU A 239 -4.43 0.14 4.30
C LEU A 239 -4.31 -0.72 5.57
N ASP A 240 -4.49 -0.11 6.74
CA ASP A 240 -4.44 -0.80 8.03
C ASP A 240 -5.59 -1.81 8.15
N ALA A 241 -6.80 -1.45 7.71
CA ALA A 241 -7.95 -2.35 7.66
C ALA A 241 -7.75 -3.50 6.64
N LEU A 242 -7.18 -3.21 5.48
CA LEU A 242 -6.85 -4.22 4.46
C LEU A 242 -5.80 -5.20 4.95
N ALA A 243 -4.82 -4.75 5.75
CA ALA A 243 -3.86 -5.64 6.39
C ALA A 243 -4.55 -6.62 7.35
N HIS A 244 -5.45 -6.12 8.20
CA HIS A 244 -6.25 -7.01 9.05
C HIS A 244 -7.11 -7.98 8.24
N TYR A 245 -7.74 -7.51 7.16
CA TYR A 245 -8.54 -8.36 6.27
C TYR A 245 -7.70 -9.49 5.66
N ARG A 246 -6.57 -9.16 5.02
CA ARG A 246 -5.67 -10.14 4.36
C ARG A 246 -5.17 -11.20 5.33
N MET A 247 -4.86 -10.81 6.56
CA MET A 247 -4.35 -11.73 7.58
C MET A 247 -5.46 -12.59 8.17
N ALA A 248 -6.55 -11.97 8.64
CA ALA A 248 -7.58 -12.66 9.43
C ALA A 248 -8.50 -13.54 8.57
N GLN A 249 -8.80 -13.14 7.34
CA GLN A 249 -9.76 -13.86 6.49
C GLN A 249 -9.07 -14.80 5.51
N GLU A 250 -8.01 -14.33 4.87
CA GLU A 250 -7.39 -15.05 3.75
C GLU A 250 -6.10 -15.80 4.17
N ASN A 251 -5.63 -15.58 5.41
CA ASN A 251 -4.34 -16.09 5.89
C ASN A 251 -3.17 -15.77 4.93
N LEU A 252 -3.22 -14.58 4.32
CA LEU A 252 -2.23 -14.11 3.37
C LEU A 252 -1.17 -13.25 4.05
N PRO A 253 0.09 -13.29 3.57
CA PRO A 253 1.15 -12.46 4.12
C PRO A 253 0.81 -10.99 3.90
N VAL A 254 0.99 -10.18 4.94
CA VAL A 254 0.79 -8.73 4.90
C VAL A 254 1.47 -8.03 6.08
N LEU A 255 1.92 -6.80 5.84
CA LEU A 255 2.34 -5.86 6.87
C LEU A 255 1.94 -4.44 6.44
N SER A 256 1.19 -3.72 7.28
CA SER A 256 1.03 -2.27 7.15
C SER A 256 1.96 -1.58 8.13
N VAL A 257 2.70 -0.57 7.67
CA VAL A 257 3.62 0.20 8.50
C VAL A 257 3.16 1.64 8.57
N SER A 258 2.77 2.09 9.76
CA SER A 258 2.37 3.47 10.03
C SER A 258 3.60 4.36 10.23
N LEU A 259 4.17 4.84 9.13
CA LEU A 259 5.39 5.64 9.18
C LEU A 259 5.15 7.05 9.75
N PRO A 260 6.06 7.57 10.60
CA PRO A 260 6.14 8.99 10.89
C PRO A 260 6.70 9.77 9.69
N ALA A 261 6.94 11.07 9.84
CA ALA A 261 7.63 11.85 8.82
C ALA A 261 9.00 11.20 8.51
N VAL A 262 9.23 10.88 7.23
CA VAL A 262 10.46 10.23 6.77
C VAL A 262 11.41 11.27 6.20
N SER A 263 12.57 11.45 6.82
CA SER A 263 13.66 12.28 6.28
C SER A 263 14.37 11.55 5.13
N GLY A 264 14.94 12.30 4.18
CA GLY A 264 15.79 11.77 3.11
C GLY A 264 15.08 11.01 1.98
N ALA A 265 13.85 10.53 2.18
CA ALA A 265 13.09 9.78 1.17
C ALA A 265 11.57 10.04 1.20
N GLY A 266 11.07 10.70 2.26
CA GLY A 266 9.66 10.98 2.43
C GLY A 266 9.17 12.20 1.65
N MET A 267 7.86 12.31 1.55
CA MET A 267 7.18 13.44 0.91
C MET A 267 7.53 14.80 1.52
N PHE A 268 7.75 14.86 2.85
CA PHE A 268 8.14 16.08 3.56
C PHE A 268 9.56 16.55 3.25
N HIS A 269 10.44 15.65 2.79
CA HIS A 269 11.79 16.04 2.39
C HIS A 269 11.82 16.73 1.02
N ARG A 270 10.68 16.83 0.35
CA ARG A 270 10.56 17.18 -1.08
C ARG A 270 9.68 18.41 -1.33
N GLN A 271 9.29 19.14 -0.26
CA GLN A 271 8.65 20.45 -0.32
C GLN A 271 9.67 21.56 -0.06
#